data_AF-A0A7X8WSB4-F1
#
_entry.id   AF-A0A7X8WSB4-F1
#
_cell.length_a   1.000
_cell.length_b   1.000
_cell.length_c   1.000
_cell.angle_alpha   90.00
_cell.angle_beta   90.00
_cell.angle_gamma   90.00
#
_symmetry.space_group_name_H-M   'P 1'
#
loop_
_entity.id
_entity.type
_entity.pdbx_description
1 polymer ?
#
loop_
_entity_poly.entity_id
_entity_poly.type
_entity_poly.pdbx_seq_one_letter_code
_entity_poly.pdbx_strand_id
1 'polypeptide(L)'
;MGQQSYLLGLIGDGVRHSLTPPMHGQKGAALSLRLVNRPIELTLDLHQPFRDLEGVTEDLFVNNLARLEAKFQLMQELDMDLILVPSNAGTATIDDEVVADQLRRAAELASRYNMWIAYEALAWGTFVNTYWHSWQLVHEANHPNLGICLDSFHFLSRRDDPSRITDIAGDKIFFVQQADAPDLGMDLLPWSHHRVFPGEGSFDTVGFMAHLTAAGYSGPLSLEIFNDVFRETVPSITAVDGLHSLHRDVR
;
A
#
# COMPACT_ATOMS: atom_id res chain seq x y z
N MET A 1 -1.29 17.09 20.65
CA MET A 1 0.16 16.99 20.90
C MET A 1 0.67 15.92 19.95
N GLY A 2 1.50 16.28 18.97
CA GLY A 2 1.99 15.33 17.97
C GLY A 2 2.85 14.25 18.63
N GLN A 3 2.56 13.00 18.31
CA GLN A 3 3.34 11.86 18.77
C GLN A 3 4.71 11.92 18.10
N GLN A 4 5.78 12.00 18.89
CA GLN A 4 7.15 11.98 18.36
C GLN A 4 7.54 10.54 18.05
N SER A 5 7.86 10.26 16.80
CA SER A 5 8.45 8.99 16.37
C SER A 5 9.97 8.97 16.62
N TYR A 6 10.50 7.83 17.05
CA TYR A 6 11.91 7.66 17.38
C TYR A 6 12.50 6.47 16.64
N LEU A 7 13.68 6.65 16.04
CA LEU A 7 14.47 5.54 15.50
C LEU A 7 15.28 4.92 16.64
N LEU A 8 15.04 3.64 16.96
CA LEU A 8 15.79 2.92 18.00
C LEU A 8 16.95 2.13 17.37
N GLY A 9 18.12 2.76 17.29
CA GLY A 9 19.36 2.08 16.85
C GLY A 9 20.18 1.59 18.04
N LEU A 10 20.62 0.33 18.00
CA LEU A 10 21.75 -0.15 18.81
C LEU A 10 23.07 0.26 18.11
N ILE A 11 24.01 0.85 18.84
CA ILE A 11 25.36 1.17 18.32
C ILE A 11 26.39 0.21 18.95
N GLY A 12 27.13 -0.49 18.09
CA GLY A 12 28.27 -1.35 18.41
C GLY A 12 28.87 -1.92 17.13
N ASP A 13 30.16 -2.29 17.13
CA ASP A 13 30.79 -2.90 15.95
C ASP A 13 30.00 -4.13 15.49
N GLY A 14 29.53 -4.10 14.24
CA GLY A 14 28.75 -5.19 13.63
C GLY A 14 27.22 -5.13 13.81
N VAL A 15 26.65 -4.08 14.41
CA VAL A 15 25.19 -3.96 14.62
C VAL A 15 24.54 -3.01 13.60
N ARG A 16 23.50 -3.47 12.89
CA ARG A 16 22.71 -2.65 11.94
C ARG A 16 21.53 -1.97 12.64
N HIS A 17 21.16 -0.77 12.16
CA HIS A 17 19.99 -0.03 12.64
C HIS A 17 18.69 -0.81 12.45
N SER A 18 17.81 -0.79 13.45
CA SER A 18 16.48 -1.40 13.43
C SER A 18 15.40 -0.32 13.57
N LEU A 19 14.27 -0.51 12.90
CA LEU A 19 13.15 0.44 12.87
C LEU A 19 12.04 0.07 13.87
N THR A 20 12.23 -0.93 14.74
CA THR A 20 11.15 -1.47 15.60
C THR A 20 11.42 -1.20 17.09
N PRO A 21 10.70 -0.26 17.73
CA PRO A 21 10.95 0.20 19.10
C PRO A 21 10.77 -0.84 20.24
N PRO A 22 9.75 -1.72 20.28
CA PRO A 22 9.43 -2.42 21.53
C PRO A 22 10.33 -3.62 21.85
N MET A 23 10.93 -4.26 20.83
CA MET A 23 11.67 -5.52 21.00
C MET A 23 13.11 -5.38 21.53
N HIS A 24 13.68 -4.16 21.54
CA HIS A 24 15.13 -3.98 21.76
C HIS A 24 15.50 -3.39 23.12
N GLY A 25 14.55 -2.87 23.90
CA GLY A 25 14.83 -2.31 25.23
C GLY A 25 15.39 -3.35 26.21
N GLN A 26 14.74 -4.52 26.31
CA GLN A 26 15.17 -5.59 27.21
C GLN A 26 16.47 -6.29 26.73
N LYS A 27 16.62 -6.48 25.41
CA LYS A 27 17.84 -7.08 24.82
C LYS A 27 19.07 -6.15 24.90
N GLY A 28 18.87 -4.85 24.69
CA GLY A 28 19.95 -3.85 24.78
C GLY A 28 20.50 -3.69 26.20
N ALA A 29 19.62 -3.72 27.21
CA ALA A 29 20.02 -3.69 28.62
C ALA A 29 20.82 -4.93 29.04
N ALA A 30 20.43 -6.12 28.57
CA ALA A 30 21.15 -7.37 28.84
C ALA A 30 22.56 -7.41 28.25
N LEU A 31 22.82 -6.63 27.19
CA LEU A 31 24.10 -6.58 26.47
C LEU A 31 24.93 -5.32 26.77
N SER A 32 24.53 -4.48 27.71
CA SER A 32 25.23 -3.21 28.05
C SER A 32 25.45 -2.26 26.86
N LEU A 33 24.55 -2.29 25.87
CA LEU A 33 24.63 -1.41 24.70
C LEU A 33 24.01 -0.04 24.98
N ARG A 34 24.63 1.03 24.47
CA ARG A 34 24.05 2.38 24.53
C ARG A 34 22.95 2.51 23.47
N LEU A 35 21.76 2.94 23.90
CA LEU A 35 20.66 3.30 23.01
C LEU A 35 20.82 4.75 22.57
N VAL A 36 20.68 5.01 21.27
CA VAL A 36 20.56 6.36 20.74
C VAL A 36 19.14 6.52 20.21
N ASN A 37 18.38 7.43 20.85
CA ASN A 37 17.10 7.88 20.34
C ASN A 37 17.36 9.09 19.44
N ARG A 38 17.07 8.96 18.14
CA ARG A 38 17.01 10.12 17.25
C ARG A 38 15.55 10.39 16.91
N PRO A 39 15.03 11.61 17.16
CA PRO A 39 13.72 11.98 16.66
C PRO A 39 13.78 11.98 15.14
N ILE A 40 12.81 11.32 14.52
CA ILE A 40 12.57 11.36 13.09
C ILE A 40 11.07 11.64 12.93
N GLU A 41 10.71 12.65 12.14
CA GLU A 41 9.32 12.97 11.83
C GLU A 41 8.83 12.03 10.72
N LEU A 42 8.76 10.74 11.02
CA LEU A 42 8.18 9.72 10.13
C LEU A 42 6.93 9.12 10.76
N THR A 43 5.90 8.96 9.95
CA THR A 43 4.67 8.24 10.24
C THR A 43 4.69 6.87 9.57
N LEU A 44 3.84 5.95 10.03
CA LEU A 44 3.64 4.63 9.44
C LEU A 44 2.30 4.61 8.71
N ASP A 45 2.30 5.06 7.45
CA ASP A 45 1.05 5.42 6.76
C ASP A 45 0.30 4.22 6.15
N LEU A 46 0.93 3.04 6.02
CA LEU A 46 0.29 1.87 5.40
C LEU A 46 0.92 0.54 5.83
N HIS A 47 0.11 -0.41 6.31
CA HIS A 47 0.53 -1.80 6.50
C HIS A 47 0.18 -2.61 5.25
N GLN A 48 1.17 -3.28 4.64
CA GLN A 48 0.94 -4.02 3.41
C GLN A 48 1.85 -5.23 3.19
N PRO A 49 1.42 -6.21 2.37
CA PRO A 49 0.05 -6.43 1.86
C PRO A 49 -0.74 -7.44 2.73
N PHE A 50 -2.06 -7.40 2.69
CA PHE A 50 -2.94 -8.50 3.14
C PHE A 50 -3.56 -9.24 1.95
N ARG A 51 -2.94 -10.34 1.52
CA ARG A 51 -3.36 -11.06 0.30
C ARG A 51 -4.49 -12.07 0.54
N ASP A 52 -5.20 -12.36 -0.55
CA ASP A 52 -6.13 -13.46 -0.72
C ASP A 52 -7.37 -13.39 0.19
N LEU A 53 -7.97 -12.20 0.34
CA LEU A 53 -9.11 -11.97 1.23
C LEU A 53 -10.43 -12.48 0.64
N GLU A 54 -10.78 -11.95 -0.54
CA GLU A 54 -12.13 -11.93 -1.10
C GLU A 54 -12.30 -12.84 -2.34
N GLY A 55 -13.54 -13.03 -2.78
CA GLY A 55 -13.90 -13.89 -3.92
C GLY A 55 -13.79 -15.38 -3.63
N VAL A 56 -13.96 -15.78 -2.36
CA VAL A 56 -13.78 -17.16 -1.88
C VAL A 56 -15.04 -17.73 -1.24
N THR A 57 -15.07 -19.03 -0.97
CA THR A 57 -16.17 -19.66 -0.22
C THR A 57 -16.27 -19.09 1.20
N GLU A 58 -17.47 -19.14 1.79
CA GLU A 58 -17.72 -18.61 3.14
C GLU A 58 -16.77 -19.19 4.20
N ASP A 59 -16.53 -20.50 4.17
CA ASP A 59 -15.62 -21.16 5.13
C ASP A 59 -14.19 -20.61 5.02
N LEU A 60 -13.70 -20.36 3.80
CA LEU A 60 -12.37 -19.78 3.61
C LEU A 60 -12.36 -18.29 3.99
N PHE A 61 -13.42 -17.56 3.67
CA PHE A 61 -13.55 -16.15 4.01
C PHE A 61 -13.53 -15.92 5.52
N VAL A 62 -14.22 -16.74 6.32
CA VAL A 62 -14.17 -16.67 7.78
C VAL A 62 -12.74 -16.86 8.31
N ASN A 63 -11.98 -17.79 7.73
CA ASN A 63 -10.58 -17.99 8.08
C ASN A 63 -9.70 -16.78 7.68
N ASN A 64 -9.99 -16.17 6.53
CA ASN A 64 -9.31 -14.97 6.07
C ASN A 64 -9.59 -13.77 6.99
N LEU A 65 -10.84 -13.61 7.47
CA LEU A 65 -11.19 -12.58 8.44
C LEU A 65 -10.44 -12.76 9.77
N ALA A 66 -10.27 -14.00 10.25
CA ALA A 66 -9.46 -14.25 11.45
C ALA A 66 -7.99 -13.85 11.26
N ARG A 67 -7.42 -14.08 10.06
CA ARG A 67 -6.08 -13.60 9.71
C ARG A 67 -6.02 -12.07 9.66
N LEU A 68 -7.04 -11.42 9.11
CA LEU A 68 -7.13 -9.97 9.01
C LEU A 68 -7.24 -9.33 10.41
N GLU A 69 -8.04 -9.91 11.29
CA GLU A 69 -8.16 -9.48 12.69
C GLU A 69 -6.82 -9.54 13.44
N ALA A 70 -6.03 -10.61 13.22
CA ALA A 70 -4.68 -10.70 13.78
C ALA A 70 -3.73 -9.60 13.24
N LYS A 71 -3.93 -9.13 12.01
CA LYS A 71 -3.19 -7.97 11.48
C LYS A 71 -3.63 -6.67 12.13
N PHE A 72 -4.93 -6.47 12.37
CA PHE A 72 -5.40 -5.29 13.09
C PHE A 72 -4.83 -5.21 14.51
N GLN A 73 -4.73 -6.33 15.22
CA GLN A 73 -4.08 -6.37 16.54
C GLN A 73 -2.61 -5.92 16.47
N LEU A 74 -1.85 -6.41 15.48
CA LEU A 74 -0.47 -5.97 15.25
C LEU A 74 -0.39 -4.48 14.90
N MET A 75 -1.31 -4.00 14.05
CA MET A 75 -1.34 -2.59 13.63
C MET A 75 -1.62 -1.66 14.82
N GLN A 76 -2.46 -2.06 15.78
CA GLN A 76 -2.66 -1.29 17.02
C GLN A 76 -1.35 -1.16 17.83
N GLU A 77 -0.52 -2.21 17.89
CA GLU A 77 0.79 -2.16 18.56
C GLU A 77 1.79 -1.25 17.84
N LEU A 78 1.63 -1.09 16.52
CA LEU A 78 2.47 -0.26 15.66
C LEU A 78 1.94 1.17 15.49
N ASP A 79 0.78 1.49 16.08
CA ASP A 79 0.09 2.77 15.90
C ASP A 79 -0.19 3.08 14.41
N MET A 80 -0.66 2.06 13.69
CA MET A 80 -1.07 2.13 12.30
C MET A 80 -2.57 1.91 12.20
N ASP A 81 -3.21 2.53 11.22
CA ASP A 81 -4.66 2.48 11.06
C ASP A 81 -5.12 2.09 9.64
N LEU A 82 -4.22 2.07 8.65
CA LEU A 82 -4.54 1.73 7.27
C LEU A 82 -3.84 0.44 6.80
N ILE A 83 -4.60 -0.50 6.22
CA ILE A 83 -4.08 -1.72 5.61
C ILE A 83 -4.41 -1.78 4.11
N LEU A 84 -3.45 -2.21 3.30
CA LEU A 84 -3.66 -2.51 1.88
C LEU A 84 -4.12 -3.96 1.70
N VAL A 85 -5.24 -4.14 1.02
CA VAL A 85 -5.76 -5.43 0.57
C VAL A 85 -5.74 -5.43 -0.95
N PRO A 86 -4.83 -6.18 -1.60
CA PRO A 86 -4.85 -6.33 -3.03
C PRO A 86 -5.88 -7.36 -3.45
N SER A 87 -6.48 -7.15 -4.63
CA SER A 87 -7.40 -8.07 -5.28
C SER A 87 -6.82 -9.47 -5.37
N ASN A 88 -7.63 -10.47 -5.08
CA ASN A 88 -7.22 -11.85 -4.97
C ASN A 88 -6.80 -12.41 -6.33
N ALA A 89 -5.56 -12.90 -6.40
CA ALA A 89 -4.95 -13.51 -7.57
C ALA A 89 -4.58 -14.99 -7.33
N GLY A 90 -4.89 -15.52 -6.14
CA GLY A 90 -4.44 -16.85 -5.70
C GLY A 90 -5.59 -17.82 -5.46
N THR A 91 -6.52 -17.47 -4.57
CA THR A 91 -7.54 -18.40 -4.05
C THR A 91 -8.96 -18.10 -4.54
N ALA A 92 -9.17 -16.99 -5.24
CA ALA A 92 -10.50 -16.57 -5.67
C ALA A 92 -11.14 -17.59 -6.62
N THR A 93 -12.40 -17.92 -6.36
CA THR A 93 -13.24 -18.80 -7.20
C THR A 93 -14.64 -18.26 -7.45
N ILE A 94 -15.04 -17.14 -6.82
CA ILE A 94 -16.38 -16.54 -6.91
C ILE A 94 -16.25 -15.05 -7.24
N ASP A 95 -17.19 -14.54 -8.04
CA ASP A 95 -17.18 -13.22 -8.63
C ASP A 95 -17.93 -12.15 -7.80
N ASP A 96 -18.38 -11.09 -8.48
CA ASP A 96 -18.60 -9.75 -7.96
C ASP A 96 -19.56 -9.64 -6.76
N GLU A 97 -20.72 -10.30 -6.77
CA GLU A 97 -21.70 -10.18 -5.66
C GLU A 97 -21.09 -10.66 -4.32
N VAL A 98 -20.32 -11.75 -4.37
CA VAL A 98 -19.61 -12.26 -3.18
C VAL A 98 -18.45 -11.35 -2.80
N VAL A 99 -17.75 -10.77 -3.78
CA VAL A 99 -16.65 -9.84 -3.52
C VAL A 99 -17.13 -8.60 -2.78
N ALA A 100 -18.21 -7.94 -3.24
CA ALA A 100 -18.73 -6.74 -2.59
C ALA A 100 -19.20 -7.01 -1.14
N ASP A 101 -19.92 -8.12 -0.90
CA ASP A 101 -20.32 -8.50 0.47
C ASP A 101 -19.12 -8.80 1.37
N GLN A 102 -18.12 -9.53 0.86
CA GLN A 102 -16.92 -9.87 1.62
C GLN A 102 -16.08 -8.62 1.96
N LEU A 103 -15.93 -7.68 1.03
CA LEU A 103 -15.27 -6.40 1.30
C LEU A 103 -16.02 -5.59 2.35
N ARG A 104 -17.36 -5.53 2.28
CA ARG A 104 -18.20 -4.88 3.30
C ARG A 104 -17.99 -5.49 4.69
N ARG A 105 -18.02 -6.82 4.80
CA ARG A 105 -17.82 -7.54 6.08
C ARG A 105 -16.39 -7.38 6.64
N ALA A 106 -15.39 -7.32 5.77
CA ALA A 106 -14.02 -7.00 6.18
C ALA A 106 -13.93 -5.57 6.73
N ALA A 107 -14.64 -4.61 6.12
CA ALA A 107 -14.69 -3.23 6.58
C ALA A 107 -15.46 -3.07 7.91
N GLU A 108 -16.50 -3.86 8.15
CA GLU A 108 -17.17 -3.95 9.45
C GLU A 108 -16.21 -4.45 10.54
N LEU A 109 -15.40 -5.47 10.23
CA LEU A 109 -14.34 -5.91 11.13
C LEU A 109 -13.32 -4.78 11.37
N ALA A 110 -12.85 -4.11 10.32
CA ALA A 110 -11.89 -3.00 10.43
C ALA A 110 -12.42 -1.88 11.34
N SER A 111 -13.69 -1.50 11.22
CA SER A 111 -14.33 -0.50 12.07
C SER A 111 -14.28 -0.84 13.55
N ARG A 112 -14.44 -2.11 13.94
CA ARG A 112 -14.33 -2.55 15.35
C ARG A 112 -12.95 -2.32 15.95
N TYR A 113 -11.92 -2.22 15.10
CA TYR A 113 -10.53 -2.00 15.50
C TYR A 113 -10.06 -0.55 15.29
N ASN A 114 -10.93 0.35 14.82
CA ASN A 114 -10.58 1.68 14.31
C ASN A 114 -9.53 1.62 13.19
N MET A 115 -9.75 0.72 12.23
CA MET A 115 -8.88 0.49 11.08
C MET A 115 -9.61 0.81 9.77
N TRP A 116 -8.85 1.08 8.72
CA TRP A 116 -9.31 1.35 7.37
C TRP A 116 -8.67 0.36 6.39
N ILE A 117 -9.42 -0.01 5.36
CA ILE A 117 -8.96 -0.88 4.27
C ILE A 117 -8.87 -0.07 2.99
N ALA A 118 -7.68 -0.04 2.39
CA ALA A 118 -7.46 0.41 1.02
C ALA A 118 -7.43 -0.81 0.09
N TYR A 119 -8.46 -0.97 -0.73
CA TYR A 119 -8.57 -2.07 -1.69
C TYR A 119 -7.86 -1.73 -3.01
N GLU A 120 -6.90 -2.55 -3.42
CA GLU A 120 -6.05 -2.34 -4.60
C GLU A 120 -6.41 -3.35 -5.69
N ALA A 121 -6.65 -2.89 -6.92
CA ALA A 121 -6.78 -3.79 -8.06
C ALA A 121 -5.40 -4.15 -8.61
N LEU A 122 -4.95 -5.40 -8.41
CA LEU A 122 -3.77 -5.91 -9.10
C LEU A 122 -4.07 -6.09 -10.58
N ALA A 123 -3.15 -5.70 -11.45
CA ALA A 123 -3.29 -5.86 -12.91
C ALA A 123 -3.53 -7.31 -13.37
N TRP A 124 -3.21 -8.28 -12.50
CA TRP A 124 -3.35 -9.73 -12.68
C TRP A 124 -4.29 -10.38 -11.65
N GLY A 125 -5.15 -9.61 -10.98
CA GLY A 125 -6.20 -10.16 -10.11
C GLY A 125 -7.14 -11.10 -10.88
N THR A 126 -7.65 -12.14 -10.20
CA THR A 126 -8.44 -13.20 -10.84
C THR A 126 -9.76 -12.67 -11.39
N PHE A 127 -10.51 -11.91 -10.58
CA PHE A 127 -11.79 -11.32 -10.98
C PHE A 127 -11.74 -9.79 -11.04
N VAL A 128 -10.98 -9.15 -10.14
CA VAL A 128 -10.85 -7.70 -10.07
C VAL A 128 -9.45 -7.30 -10.50
N ASN A 129 -9.32 -6.62 -11.64
CA ASN A 129 -8.01 -6.26 -12.19
C ASN A 129 -7.95 -4.90 -12.89
N THR A 130 -8.95 -4.05 -12.66
CA THR A 130 -8.96 -2.65 -13.09
C THR A 130 -9.35 -1.77 -11.90
N TYR A 131 -8.78 -0.56 -11.82
CA TYR A 131 -9.08 0.37 -10.73
C TYR A 131 -10.56 0.79 -10.71
N TRP A 132 -11.20 0.85 -11.89
CA TRP A 132 -12.61 1.22 -11.97
C TRP A 132 -13.50 0.13 -11.39
N HIS A 133 -13.18 -1.14 -11.66
CA HIS A 133 -13.92 -2.28 -11.10
C HIS A 133 -13.74 -2.37 -9.58
N SER A 134 -12.53 -2.15 -9.05
CA SER A 134 -12.35 -2.10 -7.59
C SER A 134 -13.14 -0.95 -6.96
N TRP A 135 -13.20 0.22 -7.59
CA TRP A 135 -14.06 1.31 -7.14
C TRP A 135 -15.54 0.93 -7.14
N GLN A 136 -16.05 0.29 -8.19
CA GLN A 136 -17.46 -0.13 -8.25
C GLN A 136 -17.82 -1.06 -7.08
N LEU A 137 -16.95 -2.03 -6.77
CA LEU A 137 -17.17 -2.96 -5.67
C LEU A 137 -17.06 -2.27 -4.30
N VAL A 138 -16.11 -1.34 -4.12
CA VAL A 138 -16.01 -0.53 -2.90
C VAL A 138 -17.23 0.37 -2.72
N HIS A 139 -17.72 0.95 -3.81
CA HIS A 139 -18.93 1.78 -3.81
C HIS A 139 -20.17 0.96 -3.45
N GLU A 140 -20.31 -0.24 -4.02
CA GLU A 140 -21.40 -1.17 -3.71
C GLU A 140 -21.36 -1.68 -2.26
N ALA A 141 -20.17 -2.04 -1.77
CA ALA A 141 -19.95 -2.43 -0.37
C ALA A 141 -20.33 -1.31 0.62
N ASN A 142 -20.25 -0.05 0.18
CA ASN A 142 -20.79 1.14 0.85
C ASN A 142 -20.47 1.23 2.36
N HIS A 143 -19.20 1.06 2.72
CA HIS A 143 -18.74 1.15 4.10
C HIS A 143 -17.75 2.32 4.30
N PRO A 144 -17.83 3.12 5.38
CA PRO A 144 -16.94 4.25 5.60
C PRO A 144 -15.47 3.86 5.80
N ASN A 145 -15.18 2.71 6.44
CA ASN A 145 -13.82 2.18 6.64
C ASN A 145 -13.25 1.44 5.41
N LEU A 146 -13.89 1.55 4.24
CA LEU A 146 -13.45 0.96 2.99
C LEU A 146 -13.29 2.05 1.92
N GLY A 147 -12.11 2.06 1.32
CA GLY A 147 -11.72 2.91 0.20
C GLY A 147 -10.82 2.14 -0.74
N ILE A 148 -10.29 2.82 -1.75
CA ILE A 148 -9.39 2.22 -2.74
C ILE A 148 -7.94 2.68 -2.54
N CYS A 149 -7.00 1.83 -2.92
CA CYS A 149 -5.63 2.22 -3.24
C CYS A 149 -5.50 2.36 -4.76
N LEU A 150 -4.87 3.44 -5.22
CA LEU A 150 -4.53 3.62 -6.63
C LEU A 150 -3.02 3.46 -6.82
N ASP A 151 -2.60 2.33 -7.41
CA ASP A 151 -1.23 2.10 -7.88
C ASP A 151 -1.15 2.39 -9.39
N SER A 152 -0.33 3.38 -9.76
CA SER A 152 -0.17 3.79 -11.16
C SER A 152 0.33 2.67 -12.07
N PHE A 153 1.17 1.76 -11.60
CA PHE A 153 1.62 0.65 -12.42
C PHE A 153 0.45 -0.25 -12.82
N HIS A 154 -0.45 -0.58 -11.90
CA HIS A 154 -1.45 -1.60 -12.16
C HIS A 154 -2.42 -1.25 -13.28
N PHE A 155 -2.87 0.00 -13.36
CA PHE A 155 -3.78 0.41 -14.43
C PHE A 155 -3.05 0.98 -15.66
N LEU A 156 -1.91 1.69 -15.52
CA LEU A 156 -1.18 2.22 -16.69
C LEU A 156 -0.48 1.13 -17.49
N SER A 157 0.01 0.06 -16.85
CA SER A 157 0.55 -1.13 -17.54
C SER A 157 -0.49 -1.81 -18.43
N ARG A 158 -1.78 -1.68 -18.09
CA ARG A 158 -2.91 -2.20 -18.87
C ARG A 158 -3.42 -1.22 -19.92
N ARG A 159 -2.86 0.00 -19.95
CA ARG A 159 -3.33 1.12 -20.78
C ARG A 159 -4.77 1.52 -20.45
N ASP A 160 -5.18 1.35 -19.19
CA ASP A 160 -6.46 1.84 -18.69
C ASP A 160 -6.47 3.38 -18.70
N ASP A 161 -7.63 3.96 -18.99
CA ASP A 161 -7.81 5.42 -19.00
C ASP A 161 -7.99 5.95 -17.56
N PRO A 162 -7.10 6.85 -17.07
CA PRO A 162 -7.21 7.43 -15.72
C PRO A 162 -8.29 8.51 -15.58
N SER A 163 -8.95 8.92 -16.68
CA SER A 163 -9.88 10.06 -16.66
C SER A 163 -11.01 9.94 -15.65
N ARG A 164 -11.45 8.71 -15.35
CA ARG A 164 -12.55 8.44 -14.42
C ARG A 164 -12.16 8.52 -12.95
N ILE A 165 -10.89 8.72 -12.62
CA ILE A 165 -10.47 8.99 -11.23
C ILE A 165 -11.22 10.21 -10.67
N THR A 166 -11.56 11.20 -11.50
CA THR A 166 -12.34 12.37 -11.07
C THR A 166 -13.79 12.06 -10.68
N ASP A 167 -14.29 10.88 -11.04
CA ASP A 167 -15.62 10.41 -10.65
C ASP A 167 -15.61 9.73 -9.26
N ILE A 168 -14.42 9.53 -8.68
CA ILE A 168 -14.21 8.93 -7.36
C ILE A 168 -14.07 10.07 -6.36
N ALA A 169 -14.87 10.04 -5.29
CA ALA A 169 -14.72 11.02 -4.22
C ALA A 169 -13.32 10.92 -3.61
N GLY A 170 -12.59 12.04 -3.50
CA GLY A 170 -11.20 12.03 -3.03
C GLY A 170 -11.01 11.46 -1.63
N ASP A 171 -12.03 11.49 -0.78
CA ASP A 171 -12.06 10.86 0.55
C ASP A 171 -12.27 9.34 0.51
N LYS A 172 -12.58 8.76 -0.66
CA LYS A 172 -12.62 7.31 -0.90
C LYS A 172 -11.34 6.76 -1.49
N ILE A 173 -10.40 7.62 -1.88
CA ILE A 173 -9.04 7.23 -2.24
C ILE A 173 -8.23 7.28 -0.95
N PHE A 174 -7.96 6.12 -0.36
CA PHE A 174 -7.27 6.05 0.95
C PHE A 174 -5.75 6.08 0.81
N PHE A 175 -5.22 5.64 -0.32
CA PHE A 175 -3.79 5.61 -0.56
C PHE A 175 -3.46 5.69 -2.04
N VAL A 176 -2.28 6.21 -2.35
CA VAL A 176 -1.75 6.29 -3.71
C VAL A 176 -0.32 5.76 -3.73
N GLN A 177 -0.05 4.84 -4.64
CA GLN A 177 1.27 4.32 -4.95
C GLN A 177 1.67 4.76 -6.36
N GLN A 178 2.78 5.47 -6.45
CA GLN A 178 3.39 5.86 -7.70
C GLN A 178 4.51 4.89 -8.07
N ALA A 179 4.43 4.43 -9.30
CA ALA A 179 5.40 3.63 -10.01
C ALA A 179 5.30 3.91 -11.51
N ASP A 180 6.46 4.06 -12.14
CA ASP A 180 6.57 4.14 -13.59
C ASP A 180 7.20 2.83 -14.11
N ALA A 181 7.17 2.59 -15.41
CA ALA A 181 7.85 1.45 -16.01
C ALA A 181 8.19 1.72 -17.49
N PRO A 182 9.34 1.22 -17.99
CA PRO A 182 9.62 1.21 -19.43
C PRO A 182 8.67 0.23 -20.14
N ASP A 183 8.25 0.54 -21.37
CA ASP A 183 7.49 -0.41 -22.19
C ASP A 183 8.42 -1.54 -22.67
N LEU A 184 8.30 -2.72 -22.04
CA LEU A 184 9.14 -3.89 -22.33
C LEU A 184 8.42 -4.96 -23.17
N GLY A 185 7.15 -4.75 -23.52
CA GLY A 185 6.37 -5.71 -24.32
C GLY A 185 6.27 -7.12 -23.69
N MET A 186 6.19 -7.19 -22.36
CA MET A 186 6.16 -8.44 -21.59
C MET A 186 4.87 -8.58 -20.77
N ASP A 187 4.65 -9.77 -20.19
CA ASP A 187 3.49 -10.03 -19.33
C ASP A 187 3.53 -9.18 -18.05
N LEU A 188 2.35 -8.79 -17.56
CA LEU A 188 2.17 -7.80 -16.49
C LEU A 188 2.87 -8.16 -15.17
N LEU A 189 2.80 -9.42 -14.74
CA LEU A 189 3.37 -9.85 -13.47
C LEU A 189 4.91 -9.81 -13.50
N PRO A 190 5.60 -10.43 -14.48
CA PRO A 190 7.04 -10.21 -14.67
C PRO A 190 7.42 -8.73 -14.85
N TRP A 191 6.61 -7.96 -15.58
CA TRP A 191 6.86 -6.53 -15.81
C TRP A 191 6.89 -5.72 -14.52
N SER A 192 6.13 -6.12 -13.50
CA SER A 192 6.11 -5.42 -12.22
C SER A 192 7.47 -5.34 -11.53
N HIS A 193 8.40 -6.26 -11.84
CA HIS A 193 9.79 -6.25 -11.35
C HIS A 193 10.70 -5.25 -12.09
N HIS A 194 10.17 -4.53 -13.06
CA HIS A 194 10.85 -3.50 -13.84
C HIS A 194 10.26 -2.11 -13.59
N ARG A 195 9.53 -1.93 -12.49
CA ARG A 195 9.08 -0.61 -12.05
C ARG A 195 10.30 0.30 -11.83
N VAL A 196 10.15 1.58 -12.13
CA VAL A 196 11.14 2.64 -11.92
C VAL A 196 10.47 3.85 -11.28
N PHE A 197 11.25 4.84 -10.86
CA PHE A 197 10.66 6.03 -10.27
C PHE A 197 9.88 6.84 -11.30
N PRO A 198 8.85 7.61 -10.89
CA PRO A 198 8.12 8.52 -11.76
C PRO A 198 9.05 9.40 -12.62
N GLY A 199 8.79 9.38 -13.93
CA GLY A 199 9.56 10.13 -14.93
C GLY A 199 10.78 9.40 -15.49
N GLU A 200 11.04 8.17 -15.07
CA GLU A 200 12.12 7.31 -15.60
C GLU A 200 11.61 6.23 -16.57
N GLY A 201 10.29 6.06 -16.68
CA GLY A 201 9.65 5.07 -17.53
C GLY A 201 8.92 5.69 -18.71
N SER A 202 7.76 5.13 -19.04
CA SER A 202 6.96 5.48 -20.22
C SER A 202 5.49 5.77 -19.87
N PHE A 203 5.12 5.72 -18.59
CA PHE A 203 3.76 5.99 -18.16
C PHE A 203 3.48 7.49 -18.05
N ASP A 204 2.23 7.89 -18.27
CA ASP A 204 1.77 9.26 -18.04
C ASP A 204 1.49 9.50 -16.55
N THR A 205 2.55 9.57 -15.75
CA THR A 205 2.45 9.80 -14.30
C THR A 205 1.91 11.20 -13.98
N VAL A 206 2.21 12.20 -14.83
CA VAL A 206 1.72 13.57 -14.68
C VAL A 206 0.21 13.65 -14.91
N GLY A 207 -0.30 13.02 -15.97
CA GLY A 207 -1.74 12.92 -16.23
C GLY A 207 -2.48 12.24 -15.08
N PHE A 208 -1.93 11.15 -14.55
CA PHE A 208 -2.46 10.49 -13.35
C PHE A 208 -2.55 11.45 -12.14
N MET A 209 -1.47 12.17 -11.83
CA MET A 209 -1.45 13.13 -10.72
C MET A 209 -2.43 14.29 -10.91
N ALA A 210 -2.63 14.75 -12.14
CA ALA A 210 -3.61 15.77 -12.47
C ALA A 210 -5.04 15.29 -12.16
N HIS A 211 -5.39 14.04 -12.52
CA HIS A 211 -6.70 13.46 -12.21
C HIS A 211 -6.90 13.23 -10.71
N LEU A 212 -5.87 12.76 -9.98
CA LEU A 212 -5.92 12.64 -8.52
C LEU A 212 -6.18 13.98 -7.83
N THR A 213 -5.47 15.03 -8.26
CA THR A 213 -5.64 16.38 -7.72
C THR A 213 -7.04 16.92 -8.01
N ALA A 214 -7.55 16.69 -9.23
CA ALA A 214 -8.91 17.09 -9.61
C ALA A 214 -10.00 16.32 -8.84
N ALA A 215 -9.76 15.06 -8.47
CA ALA A 215 -10.63 14.27 -7.60
C ALA A 215 -10.65 14.77 -6.13
N GLY A 216 -9.73 15.68 -5.76
CA GLY A 216 -9.61 16.22 -4.42
C GLY A 216 -8.84 15.33 -3.44
N TYR A 217 -8.03 14.38 -3.94
CA TYR A 217 -7.16 13.58 -3.09
C TYR A 217 -6.13 14.48 -2.38
N SER A 218 -5.96 14.27 -1.08
CA SER A 218 -5.03 15.03 -0.24
C SER A 218 -4.26 14.15 0.77
N GLY A 219 -4.32 12.83 0.57
CA GLY A 219 -3.58 11.86 1.38
C GLY A 219 -2.11 11.70 0.97
N PRO A 220 -1.40 10.72 1.55
CA PRO A 220 0.00 10.46 1.25
C PRO A 220 0.25 10.06 -0.21
N LEU A 221 1.38 10.49 -0.77
CA LEU A 221 1.90 9.99 -2.05
C LEU A 221 3.08 9.07 -1.76
N SER A 222 2.91 7.78 -2.03
CA SER A 222 3.94 6.75 -1.75
C SER A 222 4.58 6.27 -3.05
N LEU A 223 5.82 5.78 -2.96
CA LEU A 223 6.48 5.06 -4.04
C LEU A 223 6.42 3.55 -3.77
N GLU A 224 5.98 2.75 -4.74
CA GLU A 224 6.03 1.29 -4.64
C GLU A 224 6.75 0.67 -5.85
N ILE A 225 8.07 0.53 -5.70
CA ILE A 225 8.96 0.09 -6.77
C ILE A 225 9.48 -1.32 -6.47
N PHE A 226 8.93 -2.31 -7.18
CA PHE A 226 9.54 -3.63 -7.27
C PHE A 226 10.57 -3.61 -8.39
N ASN A 227 11.84 -3.46 -8.03
CA ASN A 227 12.94 -3.51 -8.99
C ASN A 227 14.13 -4.24 -8.38
N ASP A 228 14.51 -5.36 -8.99
CA ASP A 228 15.59 -6.21 -8.46
C ASP A 228 16.95 -5.49 -8.49
N VAL A 229 17.18 -4.60 -9.47
CA VAL A 229 18.39 -3.77 -9.51
C VAL A 229 18.39 -2.77 -8.35
N PHE A 230 17.28 -2.07 -8.11
CA PHE A 230 17.19 -1.14 -6.98
C PHE A 230 17.39 -1.84 -5.63
N ARG A 231 16.95 -3.10 -5.50
CA ARG A 231 17.18 -3.91 -4.29
C ARG A 231 18.67 -4.15 -4.01
N GLU A 232 19.52 -4.12 -5.03
CA GLU A 232 20.97 -4.30 -4.92
C GLU A 232 21.74 -2.97 -4.76
N THR A 233 21.07 -1.82 -4.89
CA THR A 233 21.68 -0.49 -4.75
C THR A 233 21.81 -0.03 -3.29
N VAL A 234 22.53 1.06 -3.07
CA VAL A 234 22.74 1.64 -1.73
C VAL A 234 21.45 2.30 -1.23
N PRO A 235 20.82 1.83 -0.14
CA PRO A 235 19.48 2.27 0.26
C PRO A 235 19.32 3.78 0.46
N SER A 236 20.35 4.46 0.98
CA SER A 236 20.31 5.91 1.20
C SER A 236 20.30 6.71 -0.09
N ILE A 237 20.95 6.21 -1.15
CA ILE A 237 20.96 6.86 -2.47
C ILE A 237 19.59 6.67 -3.10
N THR A 238 19.09 5.43 -3.12
CA THR A 238 17.77 5.07 -3.65
C THR A 238 16.64 5.85 -2.98
N ALA A 239 16.71 6.06 -1.66
CA ALA A 239 15.71 6.86 -0.93
C ALA A 239 15.74 8.35 -1.33
N VAL A 240 16.93 8.92 -1.56
CA VAL A 240 17.08 10.31 -2.03
C VAL A 240 16.57 10.45 -3.47
N ASP A 241 16.88 9.49 -4.33
CA ASP A 241 16.40 9.48 -5.72
C ASP A 241 14.87 9.34 -5.78
N GLY A 242 14.29 8.49 -4.92
CA GLY A 242 12.84 8.40 -4.74
C GLY A 242 12.22 9.73 -4.28
N LEU A 243 12.79 10.39 -3.28
CA LEU A 243 12.29 11.71 -2.87
C LEU A 243 12.40 12.76 -3.98
N HIS A 244 13.46 12.70 -4.79
CA HIS A 244 13.64 13.62 -5.92
C HIS A 244 12.60 13.38 -7.03
N SER A 245 12.21 12.13 -7.31
CA SER A 245 11.23 11.85 -8.36
C SER A 245 9.85 12.42 -8.02
N LEU A 246 9.40 12.33 -6.77
CA LEU A 246 8.14 12.92 -6.31
C LEU A 246 8.09 14.45 -6.47
N HIS A 247 9.24 15.14 -6.45
CA HIS A 247 9.31 16.59 -6.66
C HIS A 247 9.39 17.00 -8.14
N ARG A 248 9.69 16.07 -9.06
CA ARG A 248 9.77 16.37 -10.50
C ARG A 248 8.38 16.53 -11.12
N ASP A 249 7.41 15.79 -10.61
CA ASP A 249 6.02 15.78 -11.10
C ASP A 249 5.18 17.00 -10.63
N VAL A 250 5.75 17.91 -9.82
CA VAL A 250 5.04 19.05 -9.19
C VAL A 250 5.45 20.41 -9.80
N ARG A 251 6.01 20.44 -11.02
CA ARG A 251 6.37 21.70 -11.72
C ARG A 251 5.52 21.98 -12.94
#